data_AF-A0A920BG74-F1
#
_entry.id   AF-A0A920BG74-F1
#
_cell.length_a   1.000
_cell.length_b   1.000
_cell.length_c   1.000
_cell.angle_alpha   90.00
_cell.angle_beta   90.00
_cell.angle_gamma   90.00
#
_symmetry.space_group_name_H-M   'P 1'
#
loop_
_entity.id
_entity.type
_entity.pdbx_description
1 polymer ?
#
loop_
_entity_poly.entity_id
_entity_poly.type
_entity_poly.pdbx_seq_one_letter_code
_entity_poly.pdbx_strand_id
1 'polypeptide(L)'
;MRPLRRNRTSQFSPAEGGLLCQHHKRGMQISPEAVELLQKILGGELAAALNAPESQTTKEIDAIASMAIEYFLERKSNQRKILRT
;
A
#
# COMPACT_ATOMS: atom_id res chain seq x y z
N MET A 1 5.89 5.66 -15.21
CA MET A 1 5.04 4.68 -14.52
C MET A 1 3.86 4.33 -15.44
N ARG A 2 3.59 3.06 -15.72
CA ARG A 2 2.42 2.67 -16.55
C ARG A 2 1.14 2.98 -15.77
N PRO A 3 0.14 3.67 -16.35
CA PRO A 3 -1.12 3.92 -15.67
C PRO A 3 -1.81 2.58 -15.39
N LEU A 4 -2.19 2.36 -14.12
CA LEU A 4 -3.09 1.28 -13.75
C LEU A 4 -4.41 1.52 -14.49
N ARG A 5 -4.80 0.60 -15.37
CA ARG A 5 -6.08 0.73 -16.09
C ARG A 5 -7.21 0.66 -15.05
N ARG A 6 -8.11 1.66 -15.08
CA ARG A 6 -9.18 1.96 -14.11
C ARG A 6 -10.12 0.80 -13.68
N ASN A 7 -10.01 -0.40 -14.27
CA ASN A 7 -10.92 -1.55 -14.04
C ASN A 7 -10.19 -2.90 -13.85
N ARG A 8 -9.01 -2.94 -13.22
CA ARG A 8 -8.34 -4.23 -12.88
C ARG A 8 -8.18 -4.37 -11.37
N THR A 9 -8.66 -5.50 -10.83
CA THR A 9 -8.38 -5.92 -9.46
C THR A 9 -6.87 -5.96 -9.25
N SER A 10 -6.40 -5.09 -8.36
CA SER A 10 -5.00 -4.98 -8.00
C SER A 10 -4.82 -5.63 -6.63
N GLN A 11 -3.59 -6.06 -6.34
CA GLN A 11 -3.23 -6.56 -5.02
C GLN A 11 -2.10 -5.69 -4.46
N PHE A 12 -1.95 -5.64 -3.15
CA PHE A 12 -0.86 -4.95 -2.47
C PHE A 12 0.01 -5.95 -1.72
N SER A 13 1.33 -5.82 -1.87
CA SER A 13 2.32 -6.59 -1.12
C SER A 13 3.50 -5.71 -0.74
N PRO A 14 3.77 -5.51 0.57
CA PRO A 14 4.95 -4.76 1.01
C PRO A 14 6.25 -5.53 0.71
N ALA A 15 6.19 -6.86 0.62
CA ALA A 15 7.35 -7.70 0.29
C ALA A 15 7.79 -7.57 -1.18
N GLU A 16 6.84 -7.33 -2.08
CA GLU A 16 7.08 -7.13 -3.52
C GLU A 16 7.20 -5.63 -3.89
N GLY A 17 7.12 -4.74 -2.90
CA GLY A 17 7.30 -3.30 -3.09
C GLY A 17 6.06 -2.51 -3.50
N GLY A 18 4.85 -3.06 -3.40
CA GLY A 18 3.59 -2.33 -3.57
C GLY A 18 2.53 -3.05 -4.39
N LEU A 19 1.97 -2.36 -5.39
CA LEU A 19 0.85 -2.86 -6.18
C LEU A 19 1.26 -3.92 -7.20
N LEU A 20 0.53 -5.04 -7.19
CA LEU A 20 0.67 -6.17 -8.08
C LEU A 20 -0.50 -6.22 -9.07
N CYS A 21 -0.20 -6.61 -10.31
CA CYS A 21 -1.24 -6.78 -11.32
C CYS A 21 -2.03 -8.08 -11.09
N GLN A 22 -3.21 -8.17 -11.70
CA GLN A 22 -4.11 -9.33 -11.62
C GLN A 22 -3.47 -10.70 -11.98
N HIS A 23 -2.33 -10.73 -12.67
CA HIS A 23 -1.62 -11.97 -13.02
C HIS A 23 -0.65 -12.41 -11.91
N HIS A 24 -0.11 -11.47 -11.14
CA HIS A 24 0.85 -11.74 -10.05
C HIS A 24 0.11 -11.67 -8.72
N LYS A 25 -0.77 -12.64 -8.48
CA LYS A 25 -1.67 -12.69 -7.33
C LYS A 25 -0.98 -13.13 -6.03
N ARG A 26 -0.06 -12.31 -5.51
CA ARG A 26 0.75 -12.60 -4.30
C ARG A 26 0.60 -11.55 -3.21
N GLY A 27 -0.54 -10.86 -3.15
CA GLY A 27 -0.81 -9.81 -2.17
C GLY A 27 -2.26 -9.78 -1.69
N MET A 28 -2.54 -8.86 -0.79
CA MET A 28 -3.88 -8.55 -0.32
C MET A 28 -4.68 -7.87 -1.43
N GLN A 29 -5.95 -8.22 -1.63
CA GLN A 29 -6.79 -7.48 -2.58
C GLN A 29 -6.94 -6.03 -2.11
N ILE A 30 -6.86 -5.09 -3.05
CA ILE A 30 -7.06 -3.66 -2.78
C ILE A 30 -8.13 -3.11 -3.72
N SER A 31 -9.04 -2.31 -3.17
CA SER A 31 -10.08 -1.64 -3.96
C SER A 31 -9.51 -0.60 -4.92
N PRO A 32 -10.16 -0.35 -6.07
CA PRO A 32 -9.77 0.73 -6.97
C PRO A 32 -9.75 2.11 -6.28
N GLU A 33 -10.71 2.38 -5.41
CA GLU A 33 -10.83 3.63 -4.66
C GLU A 33 -9.66 3.80 -3.69
N ALA A 34 -9.21 2.72 -3.05
CA ALA A 34 -8.02 2.75 -2.19
C ALA A 34 -6.76 3.03 -3.02
N VAL A 35 -6.64 2.45 -4.22
CA VAL A 35 -5.52 2.76 -5.13
C VAL A 35 -5.50 4.25 -5.48
N GLU A 36 -6.65 4.87 -5.76
CA GLU A 36 -6.73 6.30 -6.05
C GLU A 36 -6.37 7.16 -4.83
N LEU A 37 -6.85 6.80 -3.64
CA LEU A 37 -6.49 7.51 -2.40
C LEU A 37 -5.00 7.38 -2.08
N LEU A 38 -4.42 6.19 -2.27
CA LEU A 38 -2.98 5.96 -2.11
C LEU A 38 -2.15 6.79 -3.09
N GLN A 39 -2.62 6.92 -4.35
CA GLN A 39 -1.98 7.77 -5.35
C GLN A 39 -2.02 9.25 -4.95
N LYS A 40 -3.11 9.75 -4.36
CA LYS A 40 -3.17 11.12 -3.83
C LYS A 40 -2.18 11.33 -2.69
N ILE A 41 -2.14 10.40 -1.74
CA ILE A 41 -1.22 10.44 -0.58
C ILE A 41 0.25 10.50 -1.06
N LEU A 42 0.64 9.62 -1.97
CA LEU A 42 2.03 9.49 -2.45
C LEU A 42 2.38 10.44 -3.60
N GLY A 43 1.37 10.99 -4.28
CA GLY A 43 1.50 11.86 -5.46
C GLY A 43 1.62 13.36 -5.15
N GLY A 44 1.70 13.74 -3.87
CA GLY A 44 1.82 15.14 -3.43
C GLY A 44 0.49 15.83 -3.16
N GLU A 45 -0.63 15.10 -3.18
CA GLU A 45 -1.97 15.62 -2.89
C GLU A 45 -2.45 15.23 -1.48
N LEU A 46 -1.52 15.15 -0.51
CA LEU A 46 -1.83 14.70 0.86
C LEU A 46 -2.91 15.56 1.52
N ALA A 47 -2.92 16.87 1.29
CA ALA A 47 -3.95 17.75 1.82
C ALA A 47 -5.36 17.35 1.32
N ALA A 48 -5.50 16.96 0.05
CA ALA A 48 -6.77 16.48 -0.49
C ALA A 48 -7.15 15.11 0.10
N ALA A 49 -6.18 14.23 0.31
CA ALA A 49 -6.40 12.92 0.92
C ALA A 49 -6.87 13.05 2.39
N LEU A 50 -6.28 13.95 3.18
CA LEU A 50 -6.66 14.20 4.57
C LEU A 50 -8.04 14.84 4.72
N ASN A 51 -8.51 15.55 3.70
CA ASN A 51 -9.87 16.10 3.67
C ASN A 51 -10.93 15.09 3.18
N ALA A 52 -10.55 13.87 2.80
CA ALA A 52 -11.50 12.85 2.40
C ALA A 52 -12.37 12.44 3.61
N PRO A 53 -13.69 12.29 3.45
CA PRO A 53 -14.55 11.83 4.52
C PRO A 53 -14.20 10.39 4.91
N GLU A 54 -14.43 10.06 6.19
CA GLU A 54 -14.29 8.68 6.66
C GLU A 54 -15.18 7.75 5.84
N SER A 55 -14.60 6.64 5.37
CA SER A 55 -15.26 5.67 4.51
C SER A 55 -14.60 4.30 4.64
N GLN A 56 -15.14 3.30 3.95
CA GLN A 56 -14.48 2.00 3.85
C GLN A 56 -13.09 2.11 3.21
N THR A 57 -12.92 3.02 2.25
CA THR A 57 -11.66 3.29 1.57
C THR A 57 -10.60 3.85 2.52
N THR A 58 -10.96 4.77 3.43
CA THR A 58 -10.00 5.31 4.41
C THR A 58 -9.56 4.23 5.40
N LYS A 59 -10.47 3.34 5.81
CA LYS A 59 -10.16 2.19 6.69
C LYS A 59 -9.26 1.16 6.02
N GLU A 60 -9.49 0.88 4.74
CA GLU A 60 -8.65 -0.02 3.95
C GLU A 60 -7.22 0.53 3.83
N ILE A 61 -7.08 1.84 3.58
CA ILE A 61 -5.77 2.49 3.52
C ILE A 61 -5.05 2.49 4.87
N ASP A 62 -5.77 2.69 5.97
CA ASP A 62 -5.20 2.59 7.32
C ASP A 62 -4.64 1.18 7.61
N ALA A 63 -5.39 0.14 7.23
CA ALA A 63 -4.94 -1.25 7.35
C ALA A 63 -3.69 -1.53 6.49
N ILE A 64 -3.67 -1.03 5.25
CA ILE A 64 -2.52 -1.16 4.34
C ILE A 64 -1.29 -0.45 4.90
N ALA A 65 -1.46 0.77 5.42
CA ALA A 65 -0.39 1.56 6.01
C ALA A 65 0.21 0.85 7.23
N SER A 66 -0.65 0.35 8.12
CA SER A 66 -0.24 -0.40 9.31
C SER A 66 0.57 -1.65 8.92
N MET A 67 0.04 -2.48 8.03
CA MET A 67 0.72 -3.68 7.54
C MET A 67 2.07 -3.37 6.87
N ALA A 68 2.14 -2.30 6.07
CA ALA A 68 3.38 -1.91 5.41
C ALA A 68 4.43 -1.48 6.44
N ILE A 69 4.06 -0.65 7.41
CA ILE A 69 4.96 -0.18 8.47
C ILE A 69 5.46 -1.36 9.30
N GLU A 70 4.58 -2.25 9.73
CA GLU A 70 4.94 -3.46 10.49
C GLU A 70 5.96 -4.30 9.73
N TYR A 71 5.71 -4.60 8.45
CA TYR A 71 6.64 -5.33 7.60
C TYR A 71 8.03 -4.66 7.53
N PHE A 72 8.08 -3.33 7.33
CA PHE A 72 9.34 -2.60 7.27
C PHE A 72 10.09 -2.62 8.61
N LEU A 73 9.37 -2.50 9.73
CA LEU A 73 9.94 -2.53 11.07
C LEU A 73 10.53 -3.91 11.41
N GLU A 74 9.80 -4.98 11.12
CA GLU A 74 10.26 -6.36 11.32
C GLU A 74 11.52 -6.65 10.51
N ARG A 75 11.51 -6.30 9.21
CA ARG A 75 12.65 -6.46 8.32
C ARG A 75 13.88 -5.72 8.83
N LYS A 76 13.74 -4.47 9.27
CA LYS A 76 14.84 -3.67 9.85
C LYS A 76 15.35 -4.26 11.15
N SER A 77 14.46 -4.79 11.99
CA SER A 77 14.85 -5.47 13.24
C SER A 77 15.72 -6.70 12.95
N ASN A 78 15.32 -7.52 11.98
CA ASN A 78 16.07 -8.71 11.58
C ASN A 78 17.44 -8.35 10.97
N GLN A 79 17.53 -7.30 10.15
CA GLN A 79 18.81 -6.82 9.62
C GLN A 79 19.83 -6.48 10.72
N ARG A 80 19.39 -5.81 11.80
CA ARG A 80 20.27 -5.44 12.92
C ARG A 80 20.80 -6.63 13.70
N LYS A 81 20.07 -7.75 13.73
CA LYS A 81 20.53 -8.98 14.38
C LYS A 81 21.68 -9.61 13.60
N ILE A 82 21.59 -9.60 12.26
CA ILE A 82 22.63 -10.15 11.38
C ILE A 82 23.94 -9.37 11.49
N LEU A 83 23.89 -8.03 11.52
CA LEU A 83 25.09 -7.18 11.64
C LEU A 83 25.83 -7.28 12.99
N ARG A 84 25.26 -7.99 13.97
CA ARG A 84 25.81 -8.16 15.32
C ARG A 84 26.37 -9.56 15.57
N THR A 85 26.44 -10.39 14.54
CA THR A 85 27.00 -11.75 14.57
C THR A 85 28.26 -11.77 13.72
#